data_AF-A0A2G4FGL4-F1
#
_entry.id   AF-A0A2G4FGL4-F1
#
_cell.length_a   1.000
_cell.length_b   1.000
_cell.length_c   1.000
_cell.angle_alpha   90.00
_cell.angle_beta   90.00
_cell.angle_gamma   90.00
#
_symmetry.space_group_name_H-M   'P 1'
#
loop_
_entity.id
_entity.type
_entity.pdbx_description
1 polymer ?
#
loop_
_entity_poly.entity_id
_entity_poly.type
_entity_poly.pdbx_seq_one_letter_code
_entity_poly.pdbx_strand_id
1 'polypeptide(L)'
;MGERLVRLTLQLSGDEQVRKDATNLVQSARESAGVEQLRVLTDYLQATLLDRVVGAIGVPDARMRGALITAYLAGVAATRSILNIEPLASATDEVIVALVAPTIQRLLDPTQPLAAKDAAGEP
;
A
#
# COMPACT_ATOMS: atom_id res chain seq x y z
N MET A 1 0.94 10.05 -12.39
CA MET A 1 0.17 8.88 -11.88
C MET A 1 0.33 8.71 -10.37
N GLY A 2 1.53 8.92 -9.81
CA GLY A 2 1.78 8.82 -8.36
C GLY A 2 0.79 9.64 -7.52
N GLU A 3 0.60 10.93 -7.83
CA GLU A 3 -0.38 11.78 -7.15
C GLU A 3 -1.80 11.19 -7.12
N ARG A 4 -2.26 10.65 -8.26
CA ARG A 4 -3.60 10.07 -8.38
C ARG A 4 -3.78 8.85 -7.49
N LEU A 5 -2.74 8.01 -7.37
CA LEU A 5 -2.75 6.87 -6.45
C LEU A 5 -2.78 7.32 -4.99
N VAL A 6 -1.94 8.30 -4.62
CA VAL A 6 -1.94 8.82 -3.23
C VAL A 6 -3.31 9.37 -2.87
N ARG A 7 -3.88 10.24 -3.71
CA ARG A 7 -5.22 10.83 -3.47
C ARG A 7 -6.30 9.75 -3.35
N LEU A 8 -6.27 8.72 -4.20
CA LEU A 8 -7.22 7.61 -4.11
C LEU A 8 -7.08 6.85 -2.80
N THR A 9 -5.86 6.56 -2.35
CA THR A 9 -5.63 5.92 -1.04
C THR A 9 -6.15 6.79 0.10
N LEU A 10 -5.88 8.10 0.09
CA LEU A 10 -6.35 9.00 1.14
C LEU A 10 -7.88 9.05 1.18
N GLN A 11 -8.54 9.14 0.03
CA GLN A 11 -10.00 9.07 -0.09
C GLN A 11 -10.56 7.77 0.50
N LEU A 12 -9.99 6.62 0.13
CA LEU A 12 -10.42 5.32 0.65
C LEU A 12 -10.17 5.18 2.15
N SER A 13 -9.06 5.70 2.67
CA SER A 13 -8.77 5.67 4.11
C SER A 13 -9.66 6.62 4.94
N GLY A 14 -10.20 7.65 4.29
CA GLY A 14 -11.17 8.57 4.88
C GLY A 14 -12.56 7.96 5.01
N ASP A 15 -12.87 6.89 4.26
CA ASP A 15 -14.15 6.19 4.32
C ASP A 15 -14.30 5.44 5.66
N GLU A 16 -15.41 5.69 6.34
CA GLU A 16 -15.70 5.15 7.66
C GLU A 16 -15.82 3.62 7.66
N GLN A 17 -16.37 3.05 6.59
CA GLN A 17 -16.52 1.60 6.44
C GLN A 17 -15.15 0.95 6.26
N VAL A 18 -14.28 1.52 5.43
CA VAL A 18 -12.90 1.03 5.22
C VAL A 18 -12.11 1.07 6.53
N ARG A 19 -12.23 2.16 7.30
CA ARG A 19 -11.56 2.30 8.61
C ARG A 19 -12.05 1.27 9.62
N LYS A 20 -13.37 1.03 9.66
CA LYS A 20 -13.99 0.04 10.53
C LYS A 20 -13.52 -1.37 10.19
N ASP A 21 -13.51 -1.73 8.90
CA ASP A 21 -13.07 -3.05 8.44
C ASP A 21 -11.58 -3.29 8.74
N ALA A 22 -10.73 -2.29 8.55
CA ALA A 22 -9.31 -2.36 8.91
C ALA A 22 -9.10 -2.52 10.43
N THR A 23 -9.86 -1.79 11.25
CA THR A 23 -9.76 -1.88 12.72
C THR A 23 -10.22 -3.24 13.23
N ASN A 24 -11.29 -3.79 12.65
CA ASN A 24 -11.78 -5.14 12.97
C ASN A 24 -10.74 -6.21 12.64
N LEU A 25 -10.05 -6.08 11.50
CA LEU A 25 -8.96 -6.99 11.12
C LEU A 25 -7.79 -6.93 12.11
N VAL A 26 -7.40 -5.73 12.55
CA VAL A 26 -6.34 -5.57 13.55
C VAL A 26 -6.76 -6.22 14.88
N GLN A 27 -8.02 -6.06 15.28
CA GLN A 27 -8.55 -6.66 16.50
C GLN A 27 -8.56 -8.20 16.41
N SER A 28 -9.00 -8.79 15.30
CA SER A 28 -9.01 -10.25 15.11
C SER A 28 -7.60 -10.86 15.03
N ALA A 29 -6.63 -10.11 14.49
CA ALA A 29 -5.21 -10.48 14.51
C ALA A 29 -4.63 -10.58 15.93
N ARG A 30 -5.05 -9.68 16.84
CA ARG A 30 -4.60 -9.68 18.24
C ARG A 30 -5.20 -10.82 19.07
N GLU A 31 -6.38 -11.31 18.69
CA GLU A 31 -7.13 -12.35 19.42
C GLU A 31 -6.71 -13.79 19.06
N SER A 32 -5.60 -14.00 18.35
CA SER A 32 -5.04 -15.33 18.00
C SER A 32 -5.88 -16.18 17.03
N ALA A 33 -6.92 -15.62 16.41
CA ALA A 33 -7.58 -16.21 15.23
C ALA A 33 -7.06 -15.63 13.90
N GLY A 34 -6.35 -14.50 13.94
CA GLY A 34 -6.11 -13.71 12.73
C GLY A 34 -4.86 -14.02 11.92
N VAL A 35 -3.94 -14.91 12.31
CA VAL A 35 -2.79 -15.26 11.44
C VAL A 35 -3.26 -15.94 10.15
N GLU A 36 -4.25 -16.83 10.24
CA GLU A 36 -4.85 -17.51 9.09
C GLU A 36 -5.67 -16.55 8.22
N GLN A 37 -6.40 -15.63 8.85
CA GLN A 37 -7.21 -14.61 8.15
C GLN A 37 -6.35 -13.54 7.48
N LEU A 38 -5.20 -13.20 8.09
CA LEU A 38 -4.19 -12.35 7.47
C LEU A 38 -3.61 -13.05 6.23
N ARG A 39 -3.38 -14.37 6.30
CA ARG A 39 -2.95 -15.20 5.16
C ARG A 39 -3.96 -15.14 4.00
N VAL A 40 -5.24 -15.38 4.28
CA VAL A 40 -6.31 -15.31 3.26
C VAL A 40 -6.43 -13.91 2.65
N LEU A 41 -6.32 -12.86 3.46
CA LEU A 41 -6.33 -11.48 2.97
C LEU A 41 -5.08 -11.18 2.13
N THR A 42 -3.89 -11.59 2.56
CA THR A 42 -2.66 -11.43 1.76
C THR A 42 -2.71 -12.21 0.46
N ASP A 43 -3.26 -13.43 0.46
CA ASP A 43 -3.44 -14.25 -0.74
C ASP A 43 -4.44 -13.59 -1.71
N TYR A 44 -5.53 -13.02 -1.19
CA TYR A 44 -6.51 -12.30 -1.98
C TYR A 44 -5.96 -10.98 -2.55
N LEU A 45 -5.22 -10.21 -1.74
CA LEU A 45 -4.55 -8.98 -2.19
C LEU A 45 -3.46 -9.29 -3.23
N GLN A 46 -2.71 -10.39 -3.04
CA GLN A 46 -1.74 -10.88 -4.01
C GLN A 46 -2.40 -11.32 -5.33
N ALA A 47 -3.52 -12.03 -5.29
CA ALA A 47 -4.22 -12.45 -6.50
C ALA A 47 -4.92 -11.28 -7.22
N THR A 48 -5.48 -10.34 -6.47
CA THR A 48 -6.39 -9.32 -7.06
C THR A 48 -5.67 -8.02 -7.42
N LEU A 49 -4.76 -7.54 -6.57
CA LEU A 49 -4.08 -6.26 -6.79
C LEU A 49 -2.80 -6.42 -7.61
N LEU A 50 -2.05 -7.50 -7.39
CA LEU A 50 -0.77 -7.71 -8.06
C LEU A 50 -0.96 -8.04 -9.55
N ASP A 51 -1.90 -8.91 -9.92
CA ASP A 51 -2.14 -9.28 -11.32
C ASP A 51 -2.68 -8.13 -12.18
N ARG A 52 -3.56 -7.28 -11.60
CA ARG A 52 -4.08 -6.09 -12.30
C ARG A 52 -3.03 -4.99 -12.49
N VAL A 53 -2.09 -4.85 -11.56
CA VAL A 53 -1.01 -3.85 -11.64
C VAL A 53 0.11 -4.33 -12.56
N VAL A 54 0.45 -5.62 -12.52
CA VAL A 54 1.49 -6.24 -13.37
C VAL A 54 1.07 -6.26 -14.84
N GLY A 55 -0.20 -6.54 -15.15
CA GLY A 55 -0.70 -6.51 -16.53
C GLY A 55 -0.70 -5.12 -17.18
N ALA A 56 -0.76 -4.06 -16.38
CA ALA A 56 -0.82 -2.67 -16.87
C ALA A 56 0.57 -2.02 -17.04
N ILE A 57 1.61 -2.60 -16.42
CA ILE A 57 2.94 -2.01 -16.33
C ILE A 57 3.94 -3.03 -16.89
N GLY A 58 4.12 -3.01 -18.21
CA GLY A 58 5.11 -3.83 -18.93
C GLY A 58 6.55 -3.41 -18.66
N VAL A 59 6.98 -3.51 -17.40
CA VAL A 59 8.24 -2.98 -16.87
C VAL A 59 8.90 -4.06 -16.00
N PRO A 60 10.24 -4.17 -16.00
CA PRO A 60 10.98 -5.00 -15.05
C PRO A 60 10.53 -4.75 -13.60
N ASP A 61 10.42 -5.82 -12.81
CA ASP A 61 10.12 -5.77 -11.37
C ASP A 61 8.74 -5.18 -11.00
N ALA A 62 7.80 -5.09 -11.95
CA ALA A 62 6.47 -4.52 -11.72
C ALA A 62 5.76 -5.11 -10.49
N ARG A 63 5.94 -6.42 -10.25
CA ARG A 63 5.39 -7.13 -9.09
C ARG A 63 5.94 -6.59 -7.76
N MET A 64 7.27 -6.45 -7.67
CA MET A 64 7.95 -5.97 -6.46
C MET A 64 7.65 -4.48 -6.22
N ARG A 65 7.65 -3.67 -7.28
CA ARG A 65 7.26 -2.24 -7.20
C ARG A 65 5.82 -2.07 -6.75
N GLY A 66 4.90 -2.87 -7.29
CA GLY A 66 3.51 -2.87 -6.88
C GLY A 66 3.35 -3.23 -5.40
N ALA A 67 4.08 -4.25 -4.93
CA ALA A 67 4.08 -4.62 -3.52
C ALA A 67 4.62 -3.49 -2.62
N LEU A 68 5.72 -2.84 -3.00
CA LEU A 68 6.29 -1.71 -2.24
C LEU A 68 5.38 -0.48 -2.22
N ILE A 69 4.79 -0.11 -3.35
CA ILE A 69 3.81 0.98 -3.45
C ILE A 69 2.64 0.70 -2.49
N THR A 70 2.12 -0.52 -2.53
CA THR A 70 1.00 -0.95 -1.67
C THR A 70 1.38 -0.86 -0.20
N ALA A 71 2.53 -1.42 0.20
CA ALA A 71 3.00 -1.40 1.58
C ALA A 71 3.21 0.04 2.09
N TYR A 72 3.80 0.91 1.28
CA TYR A 72 4.03 2.30 1.63
C TYR A 72 2.72 3.06 1.85
N LEU A 73 1.79 2.96 0.89
CA LEU A 73 0.50 3.64 0.95
C LEU A 73 -0.37 3.13 2.10
N ALA A 74 -0.39 1.82 2.34
CA ALA A 74 -1.08 1.20 3.47
C ALA A 74 -0.49 1.68 4.80
N GLY A 75 0.84 1.75 4.91
CA GLY A 75 1.53 2.28 6.09
C GLY A 75 1.14 3.73 6.38
N VAL A 76 1.17 4.60 5.37
CA VAL A 76 0.74 6.01 5.51
C VAL A 76 -0.71 6.11 5.98
N ALA A 77 -1.63 5.36 5.37
CA ALA A 77 -3.04 5.34 5.76
C ALA A 77 -3.24 4.82 7.19
N ALA A 78 -2.56 3.73 7.57
CA ALA A 78 -2.64 3.16 8.91
C ALA A 78 -2.08 4.12 9.97
N THR A 79 -0.91 4.70 9.73
CA THR A 79 -0.27 5.67 10.64
C THR A 79 -1.15 6.90 10.85
N ARG A 80 -1.78 7.42 9.78
CA ARG A 80 -2.65 8.59 9.84
C ARG A 80 -4.00 8.29 10.52
N SER A 81 -4.73 7.29 10.04
CA SER A 81 -6.16 7.13 10.32
C SER A 81 -6.48 6.09 11.39
N ILE A 82 -5.55 5.15 11.65
CA ILE A 82 -5.76 4.06 12.61
C ILE A 82 -4.92 4.30 13.85
N LEU A 83 -3.62 4.52 13.67
CA LEU A 83 -2.67 4.73 14.76
C LEU A 83 -2.66 6.16 15.28
N ASN A 84 -3.20 7.12 14.52
CA ASN A 84 -3.30 8.54 14.86
C ASN A 84 -1.96 9.15 15.33
N ILE A 85 -0.88 8.87 14.60
CA ILE A 85 0.47 9.34 14.95
C ILE A 85 0.70 10.76 14.39
N GLU A 86 1.09 11.69 15.25
CA GLU A 86 1.42 13.08 14.87
C GLU A 86 2.85 13.24 14.31
N PRO A 87 3.08 14.18 13.38
CA PRO A 87 2.13 15.16 12.82
C PRO A 87 1.29 14.63 11.65
N LEU A 88 1.37 13.34 11.34
CA LEU A 88 0.74 12.77 10.15
C LEU A 88 -0.79 12.69 10.27
N ALA A 89 -1.29 12.42 11.47
CA ALA A 89 -2.72 12.36 11.78
C ALA A 89 -3.44 13.68 11.46
N SER A 90 -2.84 14.81 11.85
CA SER A 90 -3.40 16.15 11.63
C SER A 90 -3.04 16.80 10.29
N ALA A 91 -2.09 16.23 9.53
CA ALA A 91 -1.70 16.77 8.24
C ALA A 91 -2.87 16.78 7.23
N THR A 92 -2.93 17.84 6.41
CA THR A 92 -3.90 17.88 5.30
C THR A 92 -3.50 16.91 4.19
N ASP A 93 -4.48 16.51 3.37
CA ASP A 93 -4.25 15.63 2.23
C ASP A 93 -3.20 16.21 1.29
N GLU A 94 -3.19 17.52 1.07
CA GLU A 94 -2.24 18.22 0.20
C GLU A 94 -0.80 18.07 0.67
N VAL A 95 -0.56 18.17 1.99
CA VAL A 95 0.78 18.00 2.57
C VAL A 95 1.27 16.57 2.35
N ILE A 96 0.40 15.58 2.59
CA ILE A 96 0.75 14.17 2.40
C ILE A 96 0.98 13.87 0.92
N VAL A 97 0.13 14.38 0.03
CA VAL A 97 0.28 14.23 -1.42
C VAL A 97 1.61 14.82 -1.89
N ALA A 98 1.97 16.03 -1.44
CA ALA A 98 3.21 16.68 -1.82
C ALA A 98 4.46 15.88 -1.41
N LEU A 99 4.43 15.21 -0.25
CA LEU A 99 5.54 14.41 0.26
C LEU A 99 5.61 13.01 -0.37
N VAL A 100 4.46 12.36 -0.54
CA VAL A 100 4.38 10.93 -0.90
C VAL A 100 4.34 10.72 -2.42
N ALA A 101 3.66 11.59 -3.17
CA ALA A 101 3.46 11.40 -4.60
C ALA A 101 4.78 11.29 -5.41
N PRO A 102 5.85 12.07 -5.13
CA PRO A 102 7.13 11.91 -5.82
C PRO A 102 7.75 10.53 -5.58
N THR A 103 7.64 10.00 -4.36
CA THR A 103 8.16 8.67 -4.00
C THR A 103 7.45 7.57 -4.78
N ILE A 104 6.12 7.61 -4.85
CA ILE A 104 5.33 6.66 -5.64
C ILE A 104 5.60 6.84 -7.14
N GLN A 105 5.75 8.07 -7.61
CA GLN A 105 6.03 8.33 -9.02
C GLN A 105 7.40 7.77 -9.45
N ARG A 106 8.42 7.80 -8.58
CA ARG A 106 9.70 7.11 -8.83
C ARG A 106 9.55 5.60 -8.91
N LEU A 107 8.75 4.99 -8.04
CA LEU A 107 8.50 3.54 -8.09
C LEU A 107 7.73 3.12 -9.35
N LEU A 108 6.91 4.00 -9.91
CA LEU A 108 6.22 3.79 -11.19
C LEU A 108 7.09 4.10 -12.41
N ASP A 109 8.24 4.75 -12.25
CA ASP A 109 9.10 5.15 -13.34
C ASP A 109 9.79 3.92 -13.95
N PRO A 110 9.46 3.56 -15.22
CA PRO A 110 10.03 2.39 -15.87
C PRO A 110 11.50 2.53 -16.23
N THR A 111 12.04 3.74 -16.20
CA THR A 111 13.43 4.03 -16.59
C THR A 111 14.43 3.82 -15.45
N GLN A 112 13.95 3.58 -14.23
CA GLN A 112 14.78 3.44 -13.03
C GLN A 112 14.70 2.01 -12.47
N PRO A 113 15.22 0.96 -13.15
CA PRO A 113 15.09 -0.44 -12.72
C PRO A 113 15.54 -0.66 -11.27
N LEU A 114 14.94 -1.63 -10.55
CA LEU A 114 15.42 -1.95 -9.21
C LEU A 114 16.82 -2.55 -9.36
N ALA A 115 17.80 -2.02 -8.64
CA ALA A 115 19.18 -2.50 -8.72
C ALA A 115 19.32 -3.97 -8.29
N ALA A 116 18.35 -4.49 -7.52
CA ALA A 116 18.34 -5.84 -6.98
C ALA A 116 17.66 -6.82 -7.94
N LYS A 117 18.33 -7.14 -9.05
CA LYS A 117 17.97 -8.29 -9.90
C LYS A 117 18.14 -9.64 -9.16
N ASP A 118 18.75 -9.64 -7.96
CA ASP A 118 19.21 -10.82 -7.23
C ASP A 118 18.48 -11.12 -5.89
N ALA A 119 17.49 -10.32 -5.48
CA ALA A 119 16.83 -10.49 -4.16
C ALA A 119 15.57 -11.36 -4.20
N ALA A 120 15.08 -11.73 -5.39
CA ALA A 120 14.07 -12.75 -5.52
C ALA A 120 14.78 -14.11 -5.57
N GLY A 121 15.02 -14.68 -4.38
CA GLY A 121 15.26 -16.11 -4.28
C GLY A 121 14.16 -16.85 -5.03
N GLU A 122 14.56 -17.67 -5.99
CA GLU A 122 13.70 -18.67 -6.61
C GLU A 122 13.07 -19.57 -5.52
N PRO A 123 11.85 -20.08 -5.75
CA PRO A 123 11.13 -20.94 -4.80
C PRO A 123 11.87 -22.24 -4.47
#